data_AF-A0A968YTG8-F1
#
_entry.id   AF-A0A968YTG8-F1
#
_cell.length_a   1.000
_cell.length_b   1.000
_cell.length_c   1.000
_cell.angle_alpha   90.00
_cell.angle_beta   90.00
_cell.angle_gamma   90.00
#
_symmetry.space_group_name_H-M   'P 1'
#
loop_
_entity.id
_entity.type
_entity.pdbx_description
1 polymer ?
#
loop_
_entity_poly.entity_id
_entity_poly.type
_entity_poly.pdbx_seq_one_letter_code
_entity_poly.pdbx_strand_id
1 'polypeptide(L)'
;MGFQPSQSPDRSGTGSGSITYNGKPIGTANGGTPSPPSTAIEKTSVNRPGEGSAAGTHVVFGMNPAQVVKPEPSTTPSPRRLLKTKHFVLGGAAILGFGTIAALASPNIGPICKMLNNCSAEVKYNTVYEESRDRAESALMAVNNAKTFQDLQQADTKLKESVDQLSKIPEVVHSYKDAQKVLPNYQKQLKSLGEKITAEKKAQQDLEQAEVIAKPVLAEKKISGTVASLSENKAKLQKAIERVNKVSDKSLTASQGKVQKQAYLDRQKAIDAEIKKQAAIEAEQQRRWAAAEAERQRRQAARDAQRQQQWNSANSSSGSGGGSNYTPSGSGGERVMHPPVVDLAAAVRVVLILVVVAGPAAVAAGPVAVEVVPVVAAVLVAAVLVAAASNSGGMVVGGSSGGGGGEPLW
;
A
#
# COMPACT_ATOMS: atom_id res chain seq x y z
N MET A 1 35.41 -39.47 -12.19
CA MET A 1 35.36 -38.20 -12.95
C MET A 1 34.37 -37.30 -12.24
N GLY A 2 34.84 -36.26 -11.58
CA GLY A 2 34.02 -35.33 -10.79
C GLY A 2 34.90 -34.20 -10.29
N PHE A 3 34.91 -33.10 -11.05
CA PHE A 3 35.74 -31.92 -10.81
C PHE A 3 35.18 -31.10 -9.64
N GLN A 4 36.02 -30.87 -8.62
CA GLN A 4 35.93 -29.73 -7.73
C GLN A 4 36.65 -28.53 -8.37
N PRO A 5 36.26 -27.29 -8.08
CA PRO A 5 37.17 -26.16 -8.15
C PRO A 5 37.62 -25.72 -6.75
N SER A 6 38.93 -25.73 -6.59
CA SER A 6 39.71 -25.16 -5.49
C SER A 6 40.11 -23.72 -5.82
N GLN A 7 39.93 -22.84 -4.85
CA GLN A 7 40.75 -21.68 -4.44
C GLN A 7 41.36 -20.73 -5.49
N SER A 8 41.19 -19.42 -5.26
CA SER A 8 42.33 -18.54 -4.95
C SER A 8 41.94 -17.16 -4.40
N PRO A 9 42.83 -16.48 -3.64
CA PRO A 9 42.60 -15.21 -2.95
C PRO A 9 43.34 -14.02 -3.59
N ASP A 10 42.82 -12.78 -3.41
CA ASP A 10 43.56 -11.52 -3.53
C ASP A 10 42.79 -10.44 -2.72
N ARG A 11 43.32 -9.82 -1.66
CA ARG A 11 44.43 -8.85 -1.51
C ARG A 11 44.08 -7.43 -1.99
N SER A 12 44.17 -6.51 -1.03
CA SER A 12 44.50 -5.07 -1.14
C SER A 12 43.39 -4.02 -1.35
N GLY A 13 43.47 -2.95 -0.53
CA GLY A 13 43.43 -1.59 -1.08
C GLY A 13 42.34 -0.64 -0.58
N THR A 14 42.37 -0.22 0.69
CA THR A 14 41.72 1.02 1.13
C THR A 14 42.53 2.23 0.63
N GLY A 15 42.16 2.74 -0.55
CA GLY A 15 42.69 3.98 -1.12
C GLY A 15 41.74 5.15 -0.88
N SER A 16 42.07 6.01 0.08
CA SER A 16 41.43 7.31 0.28
C SER A 16 42.03 8.31 -0.72
N GLY A 17 41.27 8.68 -1.74
CA GLY A 17 41.67 9.64 -2.76
C GLY A 17 41.15 11.04 -2.45
N SER A 18 42.01 11.92 -1.92
CA SER A 18 41.79 13.37 -1.91
C SER A 18 42.19 13.95 -3.26
N ILE A 19 41.26 14.60 -3.96
CA ILE A 19 41.54 15.31 -5.21
C ILE A 19 42.04 16.72 -4.85
N THR A 20 43.28 17.00 -5.20
CA THR A 20 43.92 18.33 -5.13
C THR A 20 44.03 18.87 -6.55
N TYR A 21 43.60 20.11 -6.80
CA TYR A 21 43.88 20.85 -8.03
C TYR A 21 44.40 22.25 -7.66
N ASN A 22 45.59 22.61 -8.13
CA ASN A 22 46.30 23.89 -7.96
C ASN A 22 46.92 24.24 -6.58
N GLY A 23 47.72 23.32 -6.03
CA GLY A 23 49.04 23.60 -5.42
C GLY A 23 49.33 24.92 -4.68
N LYS A 24 48.54 25.31 -3.66
CA LYS A 24 49.01 26.21 -2.58
C LYS A 24 48.30 25.90 -1.25
N PRO A 25 49.03 25.68 -0.14
CA PRO A 25 48.44 25.71 1.19
C PRO A 25 48.25 27.16 1.63
N ILE A 26 47.03 27.55 1.97
CA ILE A 26 46.75 28.85 2.62
C ILE A 26 46.20 28.57 4.01
N GLY A 27 46.90 29.14 4.98
CA GLY A 27 46.72 28.91 6.39
C GLY A 27 45.46 29.51 7.00
N THR A 28 45.21 29.03 8.20
CA THR A 28 44.37 29.59 9.25
C THR A 28 44.73 31.05 9.54
N ALA A 29 43.75 31.96 9.47
CA ALA A 29 43.78 33.24 10.17
C ALA A 29 42.36 33.75 10.46
N ASN A 30 42.23 34.32 11.66
CA ASN A 30 41.08 34.94 12.28
C ASN A 30 40.42 36.07 11.46
N GLY A 31 39.14 36.32 11.77
CA GLY A 31 38.58 37.67 11.87
C GLY A 31 37.52 38.04 10.85
N GLY A 32 36.39 38.57 11.34
CA GLY A 32 35.50 39.45 10.57
C GLY A 32 34.08 38.95 10.40
N THR A 33 33.21 39.31 11.35
CA THR A 33 31.75 39.40 11.18
C THR A 33 31.39 40.39 10.07
N PRO A 34 30.39 40.07 9.22
CA PRO A 34 29.60 41.09 8.54
C PRO A 34 28.15 41.12 9.07
N SER A 35 27.76 42.30 9.53
CA SER A 35 26.38 42.69 9.85
C SER A 35 25.45 42.57 8.63
N PRO A 36 24.19 42.19 8.80
CA PRO A 36 23.16 42.38 7.78
C PRO A 36 22.58 43.81 7.81
N PRO A 37 22.15 44.35 6.66
CA PRO A 37 21.55 45.68 6.59
C PRO A 37 20.13 45.71 7.14
N SER A 38 19.89 46.81 7.87
CA SER A 38 18.64 47.27 8.44
C SER A 38 17.60 47.59 7.35
N THR A 39 16.39 47.05 7.48
CA THR A 39 15.19 47.60 6.82
C THR A 39 14.13 47.89 7.86
N ALA A 40 13.59 49.10 7.74
CA ALA A 40 12.81 49.81 8.71
C ALA A 40 11.45 49.17 9.03
N ILE A 41 11.07 49.33 10.30
CA ILE A 41 9.76 49.02 10.87
C ILE A 41 8.85 50.24 10.62
N GLU A 42 7.84 50.09 9.77
CA GLU A 42 6.71 51.00 9.71
C GLU A 42 5.60 50.49 10.64
N LYS A 43 5.38 51.22 11.74
CA LYS A 43 4.31 50.99 12.69
C LYS A 43 3.00 51.51 12.09
N THR A 44 2.03 50.64 11.87
CA THR A 44 0.62 51.06 11.83
C THR A 44 -0.17 50.22 12.82
N SER A 45 -0.57 50.90 13.89
CA SER A 45 -1.46 50.45 14.95
C SER A 45 -2.90 50.60 14.49
N VAL A 46 -3.68 49.52 14.51
CA VAL A 46 -5.15 49.58 14.52
C VAL A 46 -5.68 48.55 15.51
N ASN A 47 -6.30 49.07 16.56
CA ASN A 47 -7.16 48.37 17.50
C ASN A 47 -8.50 47.99 16.84
N ARG A 48 -8.97 46.75 17.02
CA ARG A 48 -10.32 46.48 17.55
C ARG A 48 -10.51 44.99 17.95
N PRO A 49 -11.39 44.70 18.93
CA PRO A 49 -11.54 43.41 19.60
C PRO A 49 -12.73 42.59 19.08
N GLY A 50 -12.80 41.32 19.46
CA GLY A 50 -14.07 40.59 19.57
C GLY A 50 -14.05 39.10 19.20
N GLU A 51 -14.10 38.27 20.26
CA GLU A 51 -14.97 37.08 20.40
C GLU A 51 -14.72 35.76 19.63
N GLY A 52 -14.91 34.65 20.37
CA GLY A 52 -15.29 33.32 19.86
C GLY A 52 -14.15 32.29 19.82
N SER A 53 -13.84 31.61 20.92
CA SER A 53 -14.44 30.31 21.30
C SER A 53 -14.30 29.20 20.24
N ALA A 54 -13.33 28.30 20.43
CA ALA A 54 -13.51 26.86 20.26
C ALA A 54 -12.29 26.12 20.81
N ALA A 55 -12.52 25.34 21.86
CA ALA A 55 -11.56 24.44 22.47
C ALA A 55 -11.09 23.38 21.45
N GLY A 56 -9.80 23.43 21.11
CA GLY A 56 -9.11 22.38 20.36
C GLY A 56 -8.47 21.39 21.33
N THR A 57 -9.11 20.24 21.52
CA THR A 57 -8.57 19.09 22.24
C THR A 57 -7.37 18.52 21.48
N HIS A 58 -6.15 18.81 21.95
CA HIS A 58 -4.94 18.14 21.49
C HIS A 58 -4.92 16.71 22.02
N VAL A 59 -5.32 15.73 21.20
CA VAL A 59 -5.06 14.32 21.49
C VAL A 59 -3.67 13.97 20.96
N VAL A 60 -2.67 14.12 21.81
CA VAL A 60 -1.32 13.59 21.59
C VAL A 60 -1.36 12.10 21.93
N PHE A 61 -1.54 11.23 20.94
CA PHE A 61 -1.28 9.80 21.11
C PHE A 61 0.24 9.56 21.06
N GLY A 62 0.87 9.74 22.22
CA GLY A 62 2.22 9.24 22.47
C GLY A 62 2.18 7.71 22.55
N MET A 63 2.77 7.05 21.56
CA MET A 63 3.25 5.68 21.72
C MET A 63 4.35 5.71 22.77
N ASN A 64 4.03 5.25 23.99
CA ASN A 64 4.97 5.12 25.08
C ASN A 64 5.88 3.90 24.80
N PRO A 65 7.21 4.08 24.69
CA PRO A 65 8.13 2.95 24.61
C PRO A 65 8.31 2.33 26.01
N ALA A 66 8.52 1.01 26.03
CA ALA A 66 8.79 0.18 27.19
C ALA A 66 9.55 0.89 28.32
N GLN A 67 8.93 1.02 29.49
CA GLN A 67 9.66 1.27 30.73
C GLN A 67 10.10 -0.06 31.34
N VAL A 68 11.40 -0.31 31.24
CA VAL A 68 12.15 -1.25 32.07
C VAL A 68 12.20 -0.65 33.48
N VAL A 69 11.45 -1.23 34.41
CA VAL A 69 11.55 -0.87 35.84
C VAL A 69 12.73 -1.64 36.44
N LYS A 70 13.74 -0.87 36.86
CA LYS A 70 14.93 -1.31 37.60
C LYS A 70 14.57 -1.45 39.09
N PRO A 71 14.84 -2.57 39.77
CA PRO A 71 14.54 -2.71 41.20
C PRO A 71 15.69 -2.15 42.06
N GLU A 72 15.34 -1.32 43.04
CA GLU A 72 16.21 -0.91 44.16
C GLU A 72 15.44 -1.01 45.50
N PRO A 73 16.11 -1.07 46.66
CA PRO A 73 15.84 -2.10 47.65
C PRO A 73 15.32 -1.59 49.01
N SER A 74 14.77 -2.56 49.77
CA SER A 74 14.68 -2.68 51.23
C SER A 74 13.90 -1.63 52.05
N THR A 75 12.89 -2.11 52.78
CA THR A 75 12.90 -2.06 54.26
C THR A 75 11.85 -3.01 54.86
N THR A 76 12.33 -4.08 55.50
CA THR A 76 11.64 -4.86 56.55
C THR A 76 11.82 -4.08 57.86
N PRO A 77 10.86 -4.01 58.83
CA PRO A 77 10.43 -5.20 59.59
C PRO A 77 8.99 -5.20 60.17
N SER A 78 8.43 -6.41 60.37
CA SER A 78 7.93 -6.92 61.66
C SER A 78 6.80 -7.97 61.48
N PRO A 79 6.82 -9.10 62.20
CA PRO A 79 5.99 -10.26 61.90
C PRO A 79 4.68 -10.26 62.69
N ARG A 80 3.54 -10.40 62.00
CA ARG A 80 2.29 -10.83 62.63
C ARG A 80 1.63 -11.95 61.84
N ARG A 81 1.79 -13.15 62.41
CA ARG A 81 0.84 -14.27 62.50
C ARG A 81 0.06 -14.65 61.23
N LEU A 82 0.56 -15.73 60.62
CA LEU A 82 -0.18 -16.93 60.20
C LEU A 82 -1.72 -16.85 60.35
N LEU A 83 -2.40 -16.61 59.23
CA LEU A 83 -3.67 -17.24 58.92
C LEU A 83 -3.65 -17.67 57.46
N LYS A 84 -3.47 -18.98 57.29
CA LYS A 84 -3.58 -19.68 56.01
C LYS A 84 -5.04 -19.69 55.62
N THR A 85 -5.40 -19.02 54.54
CA THR A 85 -6.65 -19.27 53.82
C THR A 85 -6.35 -19.22 52.33
N LYS A 86 -5.82 -20.34 51.82
CA LYS A 86 -5.88 -20.68 50.41
C LYS A 86 -7.35 -21.01 50.11
N HIS A 87 -7.96 -20.39 49.11
CA HIS A 87 -8.93 -20.99 48.19
C HIS A 87 -9.26 -19.98 47.08
N PHE A 88 -8.54 -20.06 45.95
CA PHE A 88 -9.03 -19.52 44.69
C PHE A 88 -9.46 -20.71 43.84
N VAL A 89 -10.77 -20.93 43.81
CA VAL A 89 -11.46 -21.94 43.02
C VAL A 89 -11.76 -21.30 41.67
N LEU A 90 -10.99 -21.64 40.64
CA LEU A 90 -11.34 -21.30 39.26
C LEU A 90 -11.04 -22.48 38.34
N GLY A 91 -12.13 -23.19 38.00
CA GLY A 91 -12.34 -23.80 36.69
C GLY A 91 -11.34 -24.84 36.20
N GLY A 92 -11.36 -26.03 36.80
CA GLY A 92 -10.57 -27.17 36.33
C GLY A 92 -11.23 -28.52 36.64
N ALA A 93 -12.54 -28.65 36.40
CA ALA A 93 -13.24 -29.92 36.49
C ALA A 93 -13.12 -30.69 35.15
N ALA A 94 -11.91 -31.16 34.85
CA ALA A 94 -11.72 -32.28 33.94
C ALA A 94 -12.03 -33.56 34.72
N ILE A 95 -13.32 -33.87 34.88
CA ILE A 95 -13.76 -35.11 35.50
C ILE A 95 -13.46 -36.23 34.50
N LEU A 96 -12.36 -36.92 34.75
CA LEU A 96 -12.03 -38.25 34.23
C LEU A 96 -13.04 -39.26 34.78
N GLY A 97 -14.27 -39.22 34.28
CA GLY A 97 -15.41 -40.04 34.72
C GLY A 97 -15.59 -41.35 33.97
N PHE A 98 -14.53 -41.93 33.39
CA PHE A 98 -14.60 -43.20 32.63
C PHE A 98 -13.84 -44.37 33.28
N GLY A 99 -13.55 -44.31 34.58
CA GLY A 99 -12.57 -45.21 35.21
C GLY A 99 -13.05 -46.45 35.96
N THR A 100 -14.19 -46.45 36.65
CA THR A 100 -14.43 -47.51 37.66
C THR A 100 -15.90 -47.91 37.82
N ILE A 101 -16.44 -48.67 36.86
CA ILE A 101 -17.58 -49.57 37.13
C ILE A 101 -17.31 -50.91 36.41
N ALA A 102 -16.46 -51.75 37.00
CA ALA A 102 -16.14 -53.08 36.45
C ALA A 102 -16.40 -54.24 37.45
N ALA A 103 -17.19 -54.05 38.52
CA ALA A 103 -17.30 -55.07 39.58
C ALA A 103 -18.71 -55.53 39.98
N LEU A 104 -19.78 -55.24 39.21
CA LEU A 104 -21.14 -55.71 39.56
C LEU A 104 -21.94 -56.26 38.36
N ALA A 105 -21.29 -56.97 37.44
CA ALA A 105 -21.99 -57.75 36.42
C ALA A 105 -22.36 -59.14 36.97
N SER A 106 -23.27 -59.21 37.95
CA SER A 106 -23.87 -60.47 38.39
C SER A 106 -25.11 -60.78 37.54
N PRO A 107 -25.15 -61.91 36.80
CA PRO A 107 -26.23 -62.25 35.88
C PRO A 107 -27.60 -62.50 36.56
N ASN A 108 -27.64 -62.63 37.89
CA ASN A 108 -28.87 -62.92 38.63
C ASN A 108 -29.56 -61.69 39.26
N ILE A 109 -29.04 -60.47 39.09
CA ILE A 109 -29.64 -59.23 39.66
C ILE A 109 -30.73 -58.63 38.74
N GLY A 110 -30.81 -59.06 37.49
CA GLY A 110 -31.76 -58.55 36.50
C GLY A 110 -33.24 -58.50 36.97
N PRO A 111 -33.79 -59.56 37.60
CA PRO A 111 -35.18 -59.56 38.07
C PRO A 111 -35.42 -58.60 39.24
N ILE A 112 -34.46 -58.49 40.16
CA ILE A 112 -34.56 -57.65 41.36
C ILE A 112 -34.44 -56.15 40.99
N CYS A 113 -33.60 -55.81 40.02
CA CYS A 113 -33.55 -54.44 39.46
C CYS A 113 -34.85 -54.03 38.79
N LYS A 114 -35.50 -54.96 38.07
CA LYS A 114 -36.83 -54.74 37.47
C LYS A 114 -37.90 -54.54 38.53
N MET A 115 -37.84 -55.30 39.63
CA MET A 115 -38.82 -55.23 40.73
C MET A 115 -38.64 -53.98 41.60
N LEU A 116 -37.41 -53.49 41.78
CA LEU A 116 -37.10 -52.27 42.52
C LEU A 116 -37.20 -50.99 41.68
N ASN A 117 -37.50 -51.10 40.38
CA ASN A 117 -37.56 -49.99 39.43
C ASN A 117 -36.31 -49.09 39.44
N ASN A 118 -35.17 -49.64 39.86
CA ASN A 118 -33.89 -48.95 40.04
C ASN A 118 -32.81 -49.59 39.15
N CYS A 119 -33.19 -49.88 37.90
CA CYS A 119 -32.27 -50.42 36.90
C CYS A 119 -31.15 -49.40 36.68
N SER A 120 -29.93 -49.79 37.05
CA SER A 120 -28.72 -48.97 36.94
C SER A 120 -28.48 -48.39 35.54
N ALA A 121 -28.99 -49.04 34.50
CA ALA A 121 -28.93 -48.54 33.12
C ALA A 121 -29.79 -47.28 32.93
N GLU A 122 -31.05 -47.27 33.36
CA GLU A 122 -31.95 -46.12 33.18
C GLU A 122 -31.40 -44.88 33.89
N VAL A 123 -30.98 -45.02 35.15
CA VAL A 123 -30.36 -43.93 35.92
C VAL A 123 -29.10 -43.43 35.22
N LYS A 124 -28.21 -44.33 34.77
CA LYS A 124 -26.97 -43.95 34.07
C LYS A 124 -27.25 -43.15 32.81
N TYR A 125 -28.18 -43.60 31.96
CA TYR A 125 -28.49 -42.90 30.71
C TYR A 125 -29.31 -41.64 30.91
N ASN A 126 -30.10 -41.54 31.98
CA ASN A 126 -30.75 -40.28 32.34
C ASN A 126 -29.71 -39.23 32.78
N THR A 127 -28.72 -39.61 33.59
CA THR A 127 -27.61 -38.71 33.95
C THR A 127 -26.81 -38.28 32.72
N VAL A 128 -26.47 -39.21 31.82
CA VAL A 128 -25.79 -38.86 30.55
C VAL A 128 -26.62 -37.88 29.72
N TYR A 129 -27.94 -38.09 29.64
CA TYR A 129 -28.84 -37.17 28.94
C TYR A 129 -28.81 -35.76 29.55
N GLU A 130 -29.03 -35.65 30.86
CA GLU A 130 -29.06 -34.36 31.58
C GLU A 130 -27.72 -33.62 31.47
N GLU A 131 -26.60 -34.30 31.77
CA GLU A 131 -25.27 -33.70 31.69
C GLU A 131 -24.92 -33.26 30.26
N SER A 132 -25.27 -34.07 29.25
CA SER A 132 -24.99 -33.73 27.85
C SER A 132 -25.82 -32.53 27.40
N ARG A 133 -27.09 -32.47 27.79
CA ARG A 133 -27.98 -31.34 27.51
C ARG A 133 -27.46 -30.07 28.17
N ASP A 134 -27.17 -30.11 29.46
CA ASP A 134 -26.69 -28.94 30.20
C ASP A 134 -25.33 -28.44 29.67
N ARG A 135 -24.44 -29.37 29.28
CA ARG A 135 -23.17 -29.02 28.60
C ARG A 135 -23.40 -28.39 27.23
N ALA A 136 -24.37 -28.86 26.46
CA ALA A 136 -24.73 -28.26 25.16
C ALA A 136 -25.27 -26.84 25.35
N GLU A 137 -26.19 -26.64 26.29
CA GLU A 137 -26.75 -25.32 26.61
C GLU A 137 -25.66 -24.35 27.08
N SER A 138 -24.76 -24.81 27.97
CA SER A 138 -23.60 -24.04 28.40
C SER A 138 -22.68 -23.66 27.24
N ALA A 139 -22.43 -24.59 26.29
CA ALA A 139 -21.65 -24.30 25.09
C ALA A 139 -22.32 -23.23 24.22
N LEU A 140 -23.64 -23.29 24.01
CA LEU A 140 -24.37 -22.27 23.25
C LEU A 140 -24.34 -20.90 23.93
N MET A 141 -24.46 -20.84 25.25
CA MET A 141 -24.25 -19.61 26.01
C MET A 141 -22.82 -19.07 25.83
N ALA A 142 -21.81 -19.95 25.80
CA ALA A 142 -20.43 -19.56 25.55
C ALA A 142 -20.23 -18.99 24.13
N VAL A 143 -20.89 -19.53 23.09
CA VAL A 143 -20.85 -18.98 21.72
C VAL A 143 -21.36 -17.54 21.66
N ASN A 144 -22.42 -17.23 22.41
CA ASN A 144 -23.03 -15.91 22.44
C ASN A 144 -22.18 -14.88 23.20
N ASN A 145 -21.39 -15.35 24.18
CA ASN A 145 -20.53 -14.51 25.01
C ASN A 145 -19.04 -14.56 24.60
N ALA A 146 -18.72 -15.26 23.51
CA ALA A 146 -17.36 -15.45 23.03
C ALA A 146 -16.72 -14.09 22.68
N LYS A 147 -15.53 -13.85 23.24
CA LYS A 147 -14.72 -12.65 22.95
C LYS A 147 -13.50 -12.99 22.11
N THR A 148 -13.09 -14.25 22.13
CA THR A 148 -11.92 -14.75 21.42
C THR A 148 -12.29 -15.91 20.49
N PHE A 149 -11.44 -16.16 19.49
CA PHE A 149 -11.57 -17.32 18.63
C PHE A 149 -11.44 -18.64 19.41
N GLN A 150 -10.60 -18.66 20.44
CA GLN A 150 -10.43 -19.82 21.31
C GLN A 150 -11.72 -20.16 22.08
N ASP A 151 -12.49 -19.15 22.50
CA ASP A 151 -13.80 -19.37 23.15
C ASP A 151 -14.76 -20.11 22.22
N LEU A 152 -14.78 -19.75 20.92
CA LEU A 152 -15.61 -20.43 19.92
C LEU A 152 -15.17 -21.89 19.72
N GLN A 153 -13.87 -22.15 19.64
CA GLN A 153 -13.36 -23.52 19.49
C GLN A 153 -13.67 -24.39 20.71
N GLN A 154 -13.57 -23.84 21.92
CA GLN A 154 -13.94 -24.56 23.13
C GLN A 154 -15.45 -24.87 23.16
N ALA A 155 -16.29 -23.93 22.74
CA ALA A 155 -17.73 -24.16 22.64
C ALA A 155 -18.07 -25.22 21.57
N ASP A 156 -17.36 -25.24 20.44
CA ASP A 156 -17.52 -26.25 19.38
C ASP A 156 -17.20 -27.65 19.88
N THR A 157 -16.06 -27.82 20.55
CA THR A 157 -15.68 -29.11 21.16
C THR A 157 -16.74 -29.59 22.15
N LYS A 158 -17.18 -28.73 23.09
CA LYS A 158 -18.19 -29.09 24.09
C LYS A 158 -19.53 -29.48 23.46
N LEU A 159 -19.98 -28.70 22.48
CA LEU A 159 -21.25 -28.97 21.79
C LEU A 159 -21.16 -30.27 20.98
N LYS A 160 -20.03 -30.52 20.31
CA LYS A 160 -19.78 -31.76 19.57
C LYS A 160 -19.77 -32.98 20.49
N GLU A 161 -19.10 -32.90 21.64
CA GLU A 161 -19.10 -33.97 22.65
C GLU A 161 -20.51 -34.25 23.18
N SER A 162 -21.30 -33.21 23.47
CA SER A 162 -22.69 -33.37 23.90
C SER A 162 -23.55 -34.03 22.82
N VAL A 163 -23.41 -33.63 21.55
CA VAL A 163 -24.14 -34.26 20.42
C VAL A 163 -23.75 -35.74 20.29
N ASP A 164 -22.47 -36.06 20.39
CA ASP A 164 -21.97 -37.43 20.32
C ASP A 164 -22.52 -38.28 21.48
N GLN A 165 -22.53 -37.76 22.70
CA GLN A 165 -23.08 -38.46 23.88
C GLN A 165 -24.60 -38.68 23.77
N LEU A 166 -25.36 -37.67 23.36
CA LEU A 166 -26.81 -37.80 23.15
C LEU A 166 -27.14 -38.82 22.05
N SER A 167 -26.33 -38.89 20.99
CA SER A 167 -26.53 -39.84 19.88
C SER A 167 -26.31 -41.31 20.27
N LYS A 168 -25.57 -41.56 21.36
CA LYS A 168 -25.22 -42.90 21.85
C LYS A 168 -26.19 -43.44 22.90
N ILE A 169 -27.24 -42.69 23.25
CA ILE A 169 -28.28 -43.17 24.17
C ILE A 169 -29.07 -44.30 23.46
N PRO A 170 -29.20 -45.48 24.07
CA PRO A 170 -29.84 -46.62 23.43
C PRO A 170 -31.37 -46.49 23.40
N GLU A 171 -32.03 -47.05 22.38
CA GLU A 171 -33.49 -46.96 22.17
C GLU A 171 -34.34 -47.52 23.32
N VAL A 172 -33.75 -48.40 24.13
CA VAL A 172 -34.46 -49.11 25.21
C VAL A 172 -34.67 -48.29 26.48
N VAL A 173 -34.02 -47.14 26.63
CA VAL A 173 -34.18 -46.26 27.81
C VAL A 173 -35.18 -45.15 27.58
N HIS A 174 -35.83 -44.66 28.64
CA HIS A 174 -36.87 -43.63 28.51
C HIS A 174 -36.32 -42.30 27.97
N SER A 175 -35.10 -41.92 28.39
CA SER A 175 -34.44 -40.69 27.96
C SER A 175 -34.10 -40.65 26.45
N TYR A 176 -34.20 -41.78 25.73
CA TYR A 176 -33.94 -41.84 24.28
C TYR A 176 -34.85 -40.89 23.50
N LYS A 177 -36.16 -40.88 23.79
CA LYS A 177 -37.11 -40.04 23.05
C LYS A 177 -36.82 -38.56 23.25
N ASP A 178 -36.44 -38.17 24.46
CA ASP A 178 -36.07 -36.79 24.77
C ASP A 178 -34.75 -36.40 24.10
N ALA A 179 -33.75 -37.30 24.10
CA ALA A 179 -32.50 -37.11 23.38
C ALA A 179 -32.73 -36.91 21.87
N GLN A 180 -33.52 -37.78 21.23
CA GLN A 180 -33.86 -37.66 19.80
C GLN A 180 -34.65 -36.40 19.48
N LYS A 181 -35.43 -35.87 20.42
CA LYS A 181 -36.18 -34.62 20.24
C LYS A 181 -35.25 -33.40 20.18
N VAL A 182 -34.19 -33.35 21.00
CA VAL A 182 -33.29 -32.19 21.08
C VAL A 182 -32.11 -32.26 20.10
N LEU A 183 -31.69 -33.47 19.74
CA LEU A 183 -30.50 -33.73 18.93
C LEU A 183 -30.48 -33.01 17.56
N PRO A 184 -31.57 -32.93 16.78
CA PRO A 184 -31.59 -32.18 15.52
C PRO A 184 -31.29 -30.68 15.70
N ASN A 185 -31.76 -30.08 16.80
CA ASN A 185 -31.49 -28.67 17.07
C ASN A 185 -30.00 -28.46 17.41
N TYR A 186 -29.40 -29.29 18.27
CA TYR A 186 -27.97 -29.18 18.59
C TYR A 186 -27.06 -29.44 17.40
N GLN A 187 -27.40 -30.39 16.52
CA GLN A 187 -26.68 -30.60 15.26
C GLN A 187 -26.73 -29.37 14.35
N LYS A 188 -27.89 -28.72 14.24
CA LYS A 188 -28.04 -27.46 13.49
C LYS A 188 -27.17 -26.34 14.08
N GLN A 189 -27.17 -26.19 15.41
CA GLN A 189 -26.34 -25.21 16.09
C GLN A 189 -24.84 -25.49 15.91
N LEU A 190 -24.42 -26.76 15.99
CA LEU A 190 -23.04 -27.18 15.76
C LEU A 190 -22.58 -26.83 14.33
N LYS A 191 -23.43 -27.07 13.32
CA LYS A 191 -23.15 -26.67 11.94
C LYS A 191 -22.98 -25.14 11.82
N SER A 192 -23.91 -24.37 12.40
CA SER A 192 -23.85 -22.90 12.38
C SER A 192 -22.60 -22.37 13.09
N LEU A 193 -22.19 -22.99 14.20
CA LEU A 193 -20.96 -22.64 14.91
C LEU A 193 -19.72 -22.96 14.06
N GLY A 194 -19.68 -24.09 13.37
CA GLY A 194 -18.61 -24.43 12.43
C GLY A 194 -18.45 -23.41 11.29
N GLU A 195 -19.56 -22.94 10.74
CA GLU A 195 -19.58 -21.85 9.75
C GLU A 195 -19.03 -20.55 10.34
N LYS A 196 -19.45 -20.18 11.57
CA LYS A 196 -18.95 -19.01 12.30
C LYS A 196 -17.44 -19.09 12.56
N ILE A 197 -16.93 -20.24 12.99
CA ILE A 197 -15.49 -20.47 13.20
C ILE A 197 -14.70 -20.30 11.90
N THR A 198 -15.20 -20.83 10.80
CA THR A 198 -14.54 -20.71 9.49
C THR A 198 -14.51 -19.24 9.02
N ALA A 199 -15.62 -18.52 9.21
CA ALA A 199 -15.70 -17.09 8.92
C ALA A 199 -14.71 -16.28 9.78
N GLU A 200 -14.61 -16.58 11.08
CA GLU A 200 -13.70 -15.89 12.00
C GLU A 200 -12.23 -16.16 11.67
N LYS A 201 -11.89 -17.41 11.32
CA LYS A 201 -10.54 -17.77 10.86
C LYS A 201 -10.16 -17.00 9.59
N LYS A 202 -11.09 -16.88 8.64
CA LYS A 202 -10.87 -16.11 7.41
C LYS A 202 -10.68 -14.62 7.72
N ALA A 203 -11.48 -14.06 8.62
CA ALA A 203 -11.34 -12.67 9.05
C ALA A 203 -9.96 -12.38 9.67
N GLN A 204 -9.46 -13.27 10.54
CA GLN A 204 -8.10 -13.17 11.08
C GLN A 204 -7.03 -13.21 10.00
N GLN A 205 -7.14 -14.14 9.05
CA GLN A 205 -6.20 -14.24 7.92
C GLN A 205 -6.20 -12.99 7.04
N ASP A 206 -7.37 -12.42 6.75
CA ASP A 206 -7.47 -11.18 5.97
C ASP A 206 -6.85 -9.99 6.71
N LEU A 207 -7.00 -9.90 8.04
CA LEU A 207 -6.32 -8.88 8.86
C LEU A 207 -4.80 -9.06 8.91
N GLU A 208 -4.31 -10.28 9.13
CA GLU A 208 -2.88 -10.58 9.12
C GLU A 208 -2.24 -10.24 7.78
N GLN A 209 -2.90 -10.59 6.66
CA GLN A 209 -2.43 -10.24 5.33
C GLN A 209 -2.44 -8.73 5.11
N ALA A 210 -3.46 -8.02 5.58
CA ALA A 210 -3.49 -6.56 5.51
C ALA A 210 -2.32 -5.94 6.28
N GLU A 211 -2.04 -6.44 7.48
CA GLU A 211 -0.92 -5.99 8.30
C GLU A 211 0.41 -6.25 7.60
N VAL A 212 0.65 -7.45 7.06
CA VAL A 212 1.89 -7.77 6.31
C VAL A 212 2.11 -6.82 5.15
N ILE A 213 1.05 -6.47 4.40
CA ILE A 213 1.11 -5.53 3.27
C ILE A 213 1.42 -4.11 3.74
N ALA A 214 0.77 -3.65 4.83
CA ALA A 214 0.89 -2.28 5.32
C ALA A 214 2.16 -2.03 6.15
N LYS A 215 2.68 -3.06 6.83
CA LYS A 215 3.82 -2.99 7.76
C LYS A 215 5.04 -2.25 7.21
N PRO A 216 5.56 -2.51 5.98
CA PRO A 216 6.70 -1.77 5.46
C PRO A 216 6.40 -0.26 5.32
N VAL A 217 5.20 0.10 4.87
CA VAL A 217 4.78 1.50 4.68
C VAL A 217 4.60 2.23 6.01
N LEU A 218 4.13 1.50 7.04
CA LEU A 218 3.95 2.04 8.39
C LEU A 218 5.25 2.13 9.20
N ALA A 219 6.24 1.28 8.91
CA ALA A 219 7.56 1.33 9.55
C ALA A 219 8.39 2.57 9.14
N GLU A 220 8.07 3.19 8.00
CA GLU A 220 8.70 4.42 7.54
C GLU A 220 8.38 5.60 8.47
N LYS A 221 9.35 6.00 9.31
CA LYS A 221 9.20 7.12 10.25
C LYS A 221 8.87 8.45 9.57
N LYS A 222 9.35 8.66 8.34
CA LYS A 222 9.13 9.87 7.55
C LYS A 222 8.53 9.48 6.20
N ILE A 223 7.47 10.18 5.81
CA ILE A 223 6.90 10.10 4.47
C ILE A 223 7.80 10.94 3.57
N SER A 224 8.80 10.30 2.99
CA SER A 224 9.78 10.93 2.12
C SER A 224 10.17 9.95 1.04
N GLY A 225 10.35 10.42 -0.19
CA GLY A 225 10.67 9.58 -1.33
C GLY A 225 10.42 10.36 -2.61
N THR A 226 10.51 9.69 -3.75
CA THR A 226 10.03 10.25 -5.02
C THR A 226 8.52 10.05 -5.15
N VAL A 227 7.86 10.81 -6.04
CA VAL A 227 6.45 10.61 -6.38
C VAL A 227 6.13 9.15 -6.72
N ALA A 228 7.04 8.47 -7.44
CA ALA A 228 6.90 7.07 -7.79
C ALA A 228 6.85 6.14 -6.56
N SER A 229 7.79 6.29 -5.62
CA SER A 229 7.82 5.49 -4.37
C SER A 229 6.61 5.76 -3.49
N LEU A 230 6.19 7.03 -3.35
CA LEU A 230 5.00 7.40 -2.60
C LEU A 230 3.72 6.80 -3.22
N SER A 231 3.63 6.80 -4.56
CA SER A 231 2.52 6.17 -5.28
C SER A 231 2.47 4.65 -5.07
N GLU A 232 3.63 3.98 -5.05
CA GLU A 232 3.69 2.55 -4.73
C GLU A 232 3.22 2.26 -3.29
N ASN A 233 3.67 3.07 -2.33
CA ASN A 233 3.25 2.95 -0.93
C ASN A 233 1.74 3.20 -0.76
N LYS A 234 1.17 4.16 -1.50
CA LYS A 234 -0.29 4.36 -1.58
C LYS A 234 -1.01 3.11 -2.07
N ALA A 235 -0.52 2.48 -3.15
CA ALA A 235 -1.12 1.27 -3.70
C ALA A 235 -1.07 0.08 -2.71
N LYS A 236 0.02 -0.05 -1.94
CA LYS A 236 0.12 -1.05 -0.86
C LYS A 236 -0.94 -0.83 0.22
N LEU A 237 -1.12 0.42 0.69
CA LEU A 237 -2.15 0.73 1.68
C LEU A 237 -3.56 0.50 1.14
N GLN A 238 -3.83 0.78 -0.14
CA GLN A 238 -5.12 0.46 -0.77
C GLN A 238 -5.41 -1.04 -0.72
N LYS A 239 -4.45 -1.88 -1.11
CA LYS A 239 -4.59 -3.34 -1.03
C LYS A 239 -4.82 -3.82 0.41
N ALA A 240 -4.15 -3.22 1.39
CA ALA A 240 -4.37 -3.51 2.80
C ALA A 240 -5.80 -3.12 3.24
N ILE A 241 -6.29 -1.94 2.86
CA ILE A 241 -7.66 -1.50 3.15
C ILE A 241 -8.70 -2.43 2.52
N GLU A 242 -8.50 -2.87 1.28
CA GLU A 242 -9.37 -3.83 0.61
C GLU A 242 -9.45 -5.17 1.37
N ARG A 243 -8.33 -5.63 1.92
CA ARG A 243 -8.30 -6.83 2.77
C ARG A 243 -9.08 -6.62 4.06
N VAL A 244 -8.87 -5.50 4.76
CA VAL A 244 -9.63 -5.19 5.97
C VAL A 244 -11.13 -5.07 5.70
N ASN A 245 -11.53 -4.55 4.53
CA ASN A 245 -12.95 -4.47 4.14
C ASN A 245 -13.62 -5.84 3.92
N LYS A 246 -12.86 -6.93 3.77
CA LYS A 246 -13.42 -8.29 3.69
C LYS A 246 -13.80 -8.85 5.06
N VAL A 247 -13.34 -8.23 6.14
CA VAL A 247 -13.71 -8.60 7.51
C VAL A 247 -15.16 -8.20 7.77
N SER A 248 -15.99 -9.20 8.08
CA SER A 248 -17.39 -8.98 8.41
C SER A 248 -17.55 -8.16 9.69
N ASP A 249 -18.52 -7.24 9.72
CA ASP A 249 -18.88 -6.48 10.94
C ASP A 249 -19.35 -7.38 12.10
N LYS A 250 -19.74 -8.64 11.82
CA LYS A 250 -20.12 -9.64 12.82
C LYS A 250 -18.94 -10.44 13.38
N SER A 251 -17.74 -10.25 12.84
CA SER A 251 -16.54 -10.93 13.30
C SER A 251 -16.11 -10.44 14.68
N LEU A 252 -15.51 -11.33 15.48
CA LEU A 252 -14.90 -10.95 16.77
C LEU A 252 -13.75 -9.96 16.56
N THR A 253 -13.10 -10.00 15.40
CA THR A 253 -12.00 -9.07 15.03
C THR A 253 -12.46 -7.80 14.31
N ALA A 254 -13.77 -7.55 14.17
CA ALA A 254 -14.29 -6.38 13.46
C ALA A 254 -13.82 -5.04 14.05
N SER A 255 -13.73 -4.93 15.37
CA SER A 255 -13.24 -3.72 16.05
C SER A 255 -11.76 -3.45 15.74
N GLN A 256 -10.92 -4.48 15.77
CA GLN A 256 -9.51 -4.41 15.37
C GLN A 256 -9.37 -3.99 13.91
N GLY A 257 -10.17 -4.59 13.02
CA GLY A 257 -10.22 -4.20 11.61
C GLY A 257 -10.55 -2.73 11.41
N LYS A 258 -11.55 -2.19 12.12
CA LYS A 258 -11.92 -0.76 12.04
C LYS A 258 -10.75 0.15 12.45
N VAL A 259 -10.04 -0.18 13.53
CA VAL A 259 -8.87 0.59 13.98
C VAL A 259 -7.74 0.53 12.94
N GLN A 260 -7.40 -0.65 12.42
CA GLN A 260 -6.36 -0.81 11.40
C GLN A 260 -6.71 -0.05 10.11
N LYS A 261 -7.96 -0.17 9.63
CA LYS A 261 -8.43 0.55 8.45
C LYS A 261 -8.26 2.06 8.61
N GLN A 262 -8.62 2.60 9.78
CA GLN A 262 -8.47 4.04 10.04
C GLN A 262 -7.01 4.47 10.00
N ALA A 263 -6.12 3.71 10.64
CA ALA A 263 -4.67 3.98 10.60
C ALA A 263 -4.12 3.97 9.15
N TYR A 264 -4.57 3.03 8.31
CA TYR A 264 -4.17 2.95 6.91
C TYR A 264 -4.68 4.15 6.10
N LEU A 265 -5.93 4.56 6.31
CA LEU A 265 -6.52 5.73 5.65
C LEU A 265 -5.79 7.03 6.03
N ASP A 266 -5.44 7.20 7.30
CA ASP A 266 -4.73 8.40 7.76
C ASP A 266 -3.31 8.46 7.19
N ARG A 267 -2.62 7.31 7.14
CA ARG A 267 -1.32 7.22 6.47
C ARG A 267 -1.41 7.51 4.97
N GLN A 268 -2.45 7.00 4.31
CA GLN A 268 -2.69 7.23 2.89
C GLN A 268 -2.90 8.72 2.58
N LYS A 269 -3.72 9.42 3.38
CA LYS A 269 -3.92 10.87 3.25
C LYS A 269 -2.62 11.66 3.39
N ALA A 270 -1.75 11.25 4.31
CA ALA A 270 -0.46 11.89 4.50
C ALA A 270 0.49 11.67 3.30
N ILE A 271 0.48 10.47 2.70
CA ILE A 271 1.20 10.19 1.45
C ILE A 271 0.66 11.07 0.30
N ASP A 272 -0.66 11.19 0.17
CA ASP A 272 -1.29 12.03 -0.86
C ASP A 272 -0.89 13.50 -0.74
N ALA A 273 -0.79 14.03 0.49
CA ALA A 273 -0.32 15.38 0.73
C ALA A 273 1.14 15.58 0.28
N GLU A 274 2.02 14.61 0.56
CA GLU A 274 3.42 14.69 0.15
C GLU A 274 3.59 14.56 -1.37
N ILE A 275 2.81 13.70 -2.04
CA ILE A 275 2.79 13.62 -3.51
C ILE A 275 2.42 14.98 -4.13
N LYS A 276 1.36 15.62 -3.63
CA LYS A 276 0.94 16.94 -4.11
C LYS A 276 2.02 18.00 -3.93
N LYS A 277 2.71 17.97 -2.78
CA LYS A 277 3.81 18.89 -2.49
C LYS A 277 4.99 18.69 -3.45
N GLN A 278 5.38 17.46 -3.73
CA GLN A 278 6.46 17.16 -4.68
C GLN A 278 6.11 17.57 -6.10
N ALA A 279 4.89 17.26 -6.55
CA ALA A 279 4.41 17.68 -7.86
C ALA A 279 4.42 19.22 -8.01
N ALA A 280 4.09 19.97 -6.96
CA ALA A 280 4.16 21.43 -6.98
C ALA A 280 5.61 21.94 -7.11
N ILE A 281 6.56 21.32 -6.41
CA ILE A 281 7.99 21.66 -6.50
C ILE A 281 8.52 21.39 -7.92
N GLU A 282 8.21 20.21 -8.48
CA GLU A 282 8.62 19.85 -9.84
C GLU A 282 8.02 20.79 -10.88
N ALA A 283 6.74 21.15 -10.75
CA ALA A 283 6.08 22.11 -11.63
C ALA A 283 6.73 23.50 -11.54
N GLU A 284 7.13 23.96 -10.35
CA GLU A 284 7.84 25.22 -10.20
C GLU A 284 9.22 25.18 -10.86
N GLN A 285 9.96 24.09 -10.69
CA GLN A 285 11.26 23.90 -11.34
C GLN A 285 11.14 23.92 -12.87
N GLN A 286 10.11 23.26 -13.42
CA GLN A 286 9.82 23.30 -14.86
C GLN A 286 9.50 24.72 -15.34
N ARG A 287 8.69 25.48 -14.60
CA ARG A 287 8.40 26.89 -14.93
C ARG A 287 9.66 27.75 -14.92
N ARG A 288 10.54 27.57 -13.92
CA ARG A 288 11.82 28.29 -13.83
C ARG A 288 12.74 27.95 -14.99
N TRP A 289 12.82 26.67 -15.38
CA TRP A 289 13.63 26.23 -16.51
C TRP A 289 13.10 26.80 -17.85
N ALA A 290 11.79 26.71 -18.07
CA ALA A 290 11.14 27.27 -19.27
C ALA A 290 11.32 28.80 -19.36
N ALA A 291 11.18 29.51 -18.24
CA ALA A 291 11.42 30.96 -18.19
C ALA A 291 12.88 31.30 -18.51
N ALA A 292 13.83 30.53 -17.98
CA ALA A 292 15.25 30.71 -18.26
C ALA A 292 15.60 30.42 -19.73
N GLU A 293 14.98 29.42 -20.35
CA GLU A 293 15.14 29.11 -21.77
C GLU A 293 14.54 30.21 -22.66
N ALA A 294 13.33 30.67 -22.36
CA ALA A 294 12.69 31.79 -23.05
C ALA A 294 13.55 33.07 -22.98
N GLU A 295 14.16 33.34 -21.83
CA GLU A 295 15.10 34.46 -21.67
C GLU A 295 16.38 34.28 -22.51
N ARG A 296 16.92 33.06 -22.62
CA ARG A 296 18.06 32.80 -23.52
C ARG A 296 17.69 33.05 -24.98
N GLN A 297 16.51 32.62 -25.40
CA GLN A 297 16.00 32.84 -26.76
C GLN A 297 15.82 34.34 -27.04
N ARG A 298 15.25 35.10 -26.11
CA ARG A 298 15.13 36.56 -26.21
C ARG A 298 16.49 37.24 -26.37
N ARG A 299 17.50 36.81 -25.60
CA ARG A 299 18.88 37.34 -25.71
C ARG A 299 19.54 36.98 -27.05
N GLN A 300 19.29 35.78 -27.58
CA GLN A 300 19.77 35.40 -28.90
C GLN A 300 19.14 36.28 -29.98
N ALA A 301 17.81 36.38 -30.00
CA ALA A 301 17.08 37.23 -30.94
C ALA A 301 17.53 38.70 -30.87
N ALA A 302 17.77 39.23 -29.66
CA ALA A 302 18.29 40.58 -29.48
C ALA A 302 19.68 40.77 -30.09
N ARG A 303 20.60 39.80 -29.90
CA ARG A 303 21.94 39.84 -30.52
C ARG A 303 21.87 39.74 -32.04
N ASP A 304 20.99 38.90 -32.57
CA ASP A 304 20.82 38.75 -34.01
C ASP A 304 20.21 40.01 -34.63
N ALA A 305 19.24 40.63 -33.96
CA ALA A 305 18.70 41.93 -34.35
C ALA A 305 19.77 43.02 -34.35
N GLN A 306 20.64 43.08 -33.33
CA GLN A 306 21.77 44.01 -33.29
C GLN A 306 22.77 43.77 -34.43
N ARG A 307 23.09 42.51 -34.73
CA ARG A 307 23.96 42.15 -35.85
C ARG A 307 23.36 42.57 -37.19
N GLN A 308 22.06 42.39 -37.37
CA GLN A 308 21.35 42.81 -38.58
C GLN A 308 21.38 44.33 -38.76
N GLN A 309 21.20 45.08 -37.66
CA GLN A 309 21.31 46.54 -37.68
C GLN A 309 22.74 46.99 -38.06
N GLN A 310 23.77 46.37 -37.48
CA GLN A 310 25.16 46.63 -37.83
C GLN A 310 25.44 46.32 -39.31
N TRP A 311 24.95 45.19 -39.81
CA TRP A 311 25.11 44.80 -41.21
C TRP A 311 24.43 45.79 -42.18
N ASN A 312 23.19 46.18 -41.89
CA ASN A 312 22.46 47.18 -42.68
C ASN A 312 23.21 48.52 -42.70
N SER A 313 23.76 48.96 -41.57
CA SER A 313 24.53 50.21 -41.49
C SER A 313 25.83 50.14 -42.30
N ALA A 314 26.55 49.02 -42.26
CA ALA A 314 27.78 48.82 -43.01
C ALA A 314 27.57 48.76 -44.53
N ASN A 315 26.44 48.19 -44.98
CA ASN A 315 26.12 48.12 -46.40
C ASN A 315 25.56 49.45 -46.97
N SER A 316 24.96 50.29 -46.11
CA SER A 316 24.46 51.60 -46.54
C SER A 316 25.56 52.65 -46.79
N SER A 317 26.75 52.49 -46.19
CA SER A 317 27.86 53.42 -46.34
C SER A 317 28.74 53.17 -47.59
N SER A 318 28.63 52.01 -48.23
CA SER A 318 29.36 51.67 -49.46
C SER A 318 28.69 52.14 -50.76
N GLY A 319 27.46 52.69 -50.69
CA GLY A 319 26.64 53.06 -51.85
C GLY A 319 26.82 54.48 -52.40
N SER A 320 27.73 55.30 -51.88
CA SER A 320 27.94 56.70 -52.33
C SER A 320 29.22 56.92 -53.15
N GLY A 321 29.77 55.85 -53.75
CA GLY A 321 30.86 55.90 -54.72
C GLY A 321 30.34 55.65 -56.13
N GLY A 322 30.63 56.56 -57.06
CA GLY A 322 30.02 56.70 -58.38
C GLY A 322 30.06 55.46 -59.28
N GLY A 323 29.16 55.51 -60.27
CA GLY A 323 28.79 54.41 -61.14
C GLY A 323 29.94 53.74 -61.89
N SER A 324 29.77 52.44 -62.07
CA SER A 324 30.21 51.72 -63.25
C SER A 324 29.17 50.65 -63.51
N ASN A 325 28.44 50.80 -64.62
CA ASN A 325 27.50 49.82 -65.17
C ASN A 325 28.24 48.51 -65.41
N TYR A 326 28.20 47.59 -64.45
CA TYR A 326 28.42 46.18 -64.68
C TYR A 326 27.09 45.46 -64.53
N THR A 327 26.41 45.27 -65.67
CA THR A 327 25.37 44.26 -65.85
C THR A 327 25.98 42.88 -65.62
N PRO A 328 25.62 42.13 -64.57
CA PRO A 328 25.98 40.73 -64.48
C PRO A 328 25.11 39.97 -65.48
N SER A 329 25.69 39.71 -66.65
CA SER A 329 25.17 38.75 -67.60
C SER A 329 25.48 37.33 -67.10
N GLY A 330 24.46 36.47 -67.09
CA GLY A 330 24.66 35.03 -67.14
C GLY A 330 24.66 34.31 -65.79
N SER A 331 23.52 33.78 -65.39
CA SER A 331 23.18 32.36 -65.52
C SER A 331 22.13 32.00 -64.47
N GLY A 332 20.95 31.62 -64.97
CA GLY A 332 19.84 31.18 -64.14
C GLY A 332 20.21 29.91 -63.39
N GLY A 333 20.25 30.02 -62.06
CA GLY A 333 20.10 28.89 -61.16
C GLY A 333 18.83 29.11 -60.36
N GLU A 334 17.71 28.55 -60.82
CA GLU A 334 16.48 28.43 -60.04
C GLU A 334 16.81 27.79 -58.69
N ARG A 335 16.88 28.60 -57.63
CA ARG A 335 16.87 28.09 -56.27
C ARG A 335 15.44 27.67 -55.99
N VAL A 336 15.16 26.39 -56.22
CA VAL A 336 13.96 25.70 -55.76
C VAL A 336 13.82 25.97 -54.26
N MET A 337 12.83 26.78 -53.88
CA MET A 337 12.43 26.89 -52.48
C MET A 337 11.82 25.55 -52.07
N HIS A 338 12.61 24.74 -51.37
CA HIS A 338 12.06 23.55 -50.71
C HIS A 338 11.05 24.00 -49.64
N PRO A 339 9.82 23.47 -49.65
CA PRO A 339 8.85 23.76 -48.60
C PRO A 339 9.42 23.36 -47.23
N PRO A 340 9.01 24.04 -46.14
CA PRO A 340 9.45 23.68 -44.80
C PRO A 340 9.09 22.22 -44.53
N VAL A 341 10.13 21.38 -44.39
CA VAL A 341 9.96 19.99 -43.99
C VAL A 341 9.42 20.04 -42.57
N VAL A 342 8.13 19.71 -42.41
CA VAL A 342 7.50 19.62 -41.09
C VAL A 342 8.26 18.56 -40.32
N ASP A 343 9.01 18.97 -39.29
CA ASP A 343 9.79 18.05 -38.47
C ASP A 343 8.83 17.12 -37.73
N LEU A 344 8.67 15.91 -38.27
CA LEU A 344 7.79 14.88 -37.73
C LEU A 344 8.15 14.57 -36.27
N ALA A 345 9.41 14.75 -35.87
CA ALA A 345 9.84 14.55 -34.49
C ALA A 345 9.28 15.62 -33.54
N ALA A 346 9.11 16.86 -34.02
CA ALA A 346 8.46 17.93 -33.26
C ALA A 346 6.96 17.66 -33.09
N ALA A 347 6.27 17.18 -34.14
CA ALA A 347 4.85 16.81 -34.06
C ALA A 347 4.60 15.65 -33.08
N VAL A 348 5.45 14.62 -33.11
CA VAL A 348 5.35 13.48 -32.17
C VAL A 348 5.60 13.93 -30.72
N ARG A 349 6.55 14.84 -30.48
CA ARG A 349 6.80 15.39 -29.13
C ARG A 349 5.61 16.16 -28.57
N VAL A 350 4.91 16.96 -29.38
CA VAL A 350 3.73 17.72 -28.94
C VAL A 350 2.58 16.77 -28.54
N VAL A 351 2.36 15.70 -29.31
CA VAL A 351 1.34 14.69 -28.98
C VAL A 351 1.69 13.96 -27.68
N LEU A 352 2.97 13.61 -27.48
CA LEU A 352 3.41 12.93 -26.26
C LEU A 352 3.26 13.80 -25.01
N ILE A 353 3.54 15.11 -25.12
CA ILE A 353 3.33 16.09 -24.05
C ILE A 353 1.83 16.24 -23.73
N LEU A 354 0.96 16.32 -24.74
CA LEU A 354 -0.49 16.42 -24.53
C LEU A 354 -1.05 15.19 -23.79
N VAL A 355 -0.59 13.98 -24.11
CA VAL A 355 -1.00 12.74 -23.44
C VAL A 355 -0.53 12.72 -21.98
N VAL A 356 0.69 13.16 -21.71
CA VAL A 356 1.25 13.19 -20.34
C VAL A 356 0.58 14.26 -19.46
N VAL A 357 0.25 15.41 -20.04
CA VAL A 357 -0.37 16.53 -19.30
C VAL A 357 -1.88 16.32 -19.08
N ALA A 358 -2.59 15.67 -20.02
CA ALA A 358 -4.02 15.39 -19.89
C ALA A 358 -4.32 14.16 -19.01
N GLY A 359 -3.38 13.20 -18.92
CA GLY A 359 -3.52 11.98 -18.11
C GLY A 359 -3.97 12.18 -16.65
N PRO A 360 -3.39 13.10 -15.88
CA PRO A 360 -3.77 13.27 -14.46
C PRO A 360 -5.14 13.94 -14.25
N ALA A 361 -5.69 14.66 -15.22
CA ALA A 361 -7.02 15.28 -15.10
C ALA A 361 -8.17 14.26 -15.29
N ALA A 362 -7.96 13.21 -16.09
CA ALA A 362 -8.95 12.16 -16.34
C ALA A 362 -9.18 11.24 -15.11
N VAL A 363 -8.19 11.11 -14.22
CA VAL A 363 -8.28 10.27 -13.01
C VAL A 363 -9.22 10.87 -11.94
N ALA A 364 -9.55 12.17 -12.04
CA ALA A 364 -10.49 12.83 -11.14
C ALA A 364 -11.97 12.66 -11.55
N ALA A 365 -12.27 12.15 -12.75
CA ALA A 365 -13.62 12.14 -13.34
C ALA A 365 -14.45 10.88 -13.05
N GLY A 366 -13.99 9.97 -12.18
CA GLY A 366 -14.75 8.78 -11.77
C GLY A 366 -14.61 7.55 -12.68
N PRO A 367 -15.24 6.42 -12.32
CA PRO A 367 -14.90 5.09 -12.82
C PRO A 367 -15.23 4.82 -14.29
N VAL A 368 -16.00 5.69 -14.95
CA VAL A 368 -16.35 5.55 -16.38
C VAL A 368 -15.22 6.04 -17.30
N ALA A 369 -14.28 6.85 -16.80
CA ALA A 369 -13.20 7.42 -17.61
C ALA A 369 -12.04 6.45 -17.89
N VAL A 370 -11.91 5.36 -17.15
CA VAL A 370 -10.73 4.46 -17.21
C VAL A 370 -10.73 3.59 -18.49
N GLU A 371 -11.89 3.29 -19.08
CA GLU A 371 -11.95 2.50 -20.32
C GLU A 371 -11.76 3.33 -21.60
N VAL A 372 -11.93 4.66 -21.55
CA VAL A 372 -11.88 5.51 -22.75
C VAL A 372 -10.44 5.91 -23.13
N VAL A 373 -9.54 6.00 -22.14
CA VAL A 373 -8.14 6.39 -22.35
C VAL A 373 -7.36 5.47 -23.31
N PRO A 374 -7.41 4.12 -23.19
CA PRO A 374 -6.69 3.26 -24.14
C PRO A 374 -7.26 3.34 -25.57
N VAL A 375 -8.57 3.57 -25.72
CA VAL A 375 -9.22 3.70 -27.03
C VAL A 375 -8.81 5.01 -27.71
N VAL A 376 -8.79 6.13 -26.98
CA VAL A 376 -8.35 7.43 -27.52
C VAL A 376 -6.86 7.43 -27.86
N ALA A 377 -6.02 6.78 -27.04
CA ALA A 377 -4.60 6.60 -27.34
C ALA A 377 -4.39 5.75 -28.62
N ALA A 378 -5.15 4.66 -28.79
CA ALA A 378 -5.08 3.82 -29.98
C ALA A 378 -5.53 4.57 -31.24
N VAL A 379 -6.60 5.37 -31.16
CA VAL A 379 -7.09 6.20 -32.28
C VAL A 379 -6.09 7.29 -32.67
N LEU A 380 -5.44 7.94 -31.70
CA LEU A 380 -4.40 8.94 -31.97
C LEU A 380 -3.16 8.32 -32.62
N VAL A 381 -2.70 7.16 -32.15
CA VAL A 381 -1.57 6.44 -32.76
C VAL A 381 -1.90 6.00 -34.19
N ALA A 382 -3.13 5.50 -34.42
CA ALA A 382 -3.58 5.13 -35.75
C ALA A 382 -3.66 6.34 -36.70
N ALA A 383 -4.15 7.49 -36.23
CA ALA A 383 -4.20 8.72 -37.02
C ALA A 383 -2.80 9.23 -37.41
N VAL A 384 -1.82 9.14 -36.51
CA VAL A 384 -0.42 9.50 -36.80
C VAL A 384 0.21 8.54 -37.83
N LEU A 385 -0.06 7.24 -37.73
CA LEU A 385 0.42 6.24 -38.70
C LEU A 385 -0.19 6.44 -40.10
N VAL A 386 -1.48 6.75 -40.19
CA VAL A 386 -2.16 7.04 -41.46
C VAL A 386 -1.60 8.33 -42.09
N ALA A 387 -1.38 9.38 -41.29
CA ALA A 387 -0.76 10.62 -41.78
C ALA A 387 0.69 10.40 -42.26
N ALA A 388 1.47 9.54 -41.59
CA ALA A 388 2.82 9.19 -42.00
C ALA A 388 2.84 8.38 -43.31
N ALA A 389 1.88 7.46 -43.52
CA ALA A 389 1.75 6.68 -44.74
C ALA A 389 1.25 7.50 -45.95
N SER A 390 0.51 8.58 -45.70
CA SER A 390 0.00 9.48 -46.76
C SER A 390 1.10 10.35 -47.38
N ASN A 391 2.21 10.56 -46.66
CA ASN A 391 3.27 11.49 -47.06
C ASN A 391 4.45 10.80 -47.80
N SER A 392 4.38 9.49 -48.03
CA SER A 392 5.40 8.73 -48.80
C SER A 392 5.05 8.55 -50.28
N GLY A 393 3.86 8.97 -50.72
CA GLY A 393 3.42 8.88 -52.11
C GLY A 393 3.83 10.08 -52.96
N GLY A 394 5.13 10.18 -53.31
CA GLY A 394 5.60 11.30 -54.11
C GLY A 394 7.06 11.24 -54.57
N MET A 395 7.61 10.07 -54.88
CA MET A 395 8.85 9.97 -55.67
C MET A 395 8.50 9.68 -57.12
N VAL A 396 8.47 10.74 -57.93
CA VAL A 396 8.47 10.64 -59.40
C VAL A 396 9.85 10.12 -59.81
N VAL A 397 9.92 8.85 -60.19
CA VAL A 397 11.12 8.25 -60.80
C VAL A 397 11.20 8.74 -62.24
N GLY A 398 12.00 9.78 -62.47
CA GLY A 398 12.45 10.16 -63.81
C GLY A 398 13.42 9.11 -64.34
N GLY A 399 12.96 8.27 -65.26
CA GLY A 399 13.79 7.32 -65.97
C GLY A 399 14.76 8.03 -66.92
N SER A 400 16.06 7.93 -66.63
CA SER A 400 17.11 8.22 -67.59
C SER A 400 17.61 6.92 -68.19
N SER A 401 17.38 6.77 -69.50
CA SER A 401 17.85 5.67 -70.32
C SER A 401 19.34 5.84 -70.63
N GLY A 402 20.13 4.82 -70.29
CA GLY A 402 21.51 4.62 -70.69
C GLY A 402 21.99 3.36 -69.96
N GLY A 403 22.14 2.19 -70.61
CA GLY A 403 22.96 1.97 -71.79
C GLY A 403 24.29 1.40 -71.30
N GLY A 404 24.39 0.08 -71.21
CA GLY A 404 25.60 -0.60 -70.75
C GLY A 404 25.35 -2.09 -70.50
N GLY A 405 25.52 -2.88 -71.55
CA GLY A 405 25.51 -4.34 -71.47
C GLY A 405 26.75 -4.90 -70.77
N GLY A 406 26.56 -6.02 -70.09
CA GLY A 406 27.60 -6.87 -69.54
C GLY A 406 27.01 -8.25 -69.31
N GLU A 407 27.41 -9.20 -70.16
CA GLU A 407 27.03 -10.62 -70.14
C GLU A 407 27.51 -11.36 -68.88
N PRO A 408 26.92 -12.53 -68.56
CA PRO A 408 27.25 -13.29 -67.37
C PRO A 408 28.36 -14.32 -67.62
N LEU A 409 29.19 -14.56 -66.61
CA LEU A 409 29.98 -15.78 -66.47
C LEU A 409 29.66 -16.42 -65.12
N TRP A 410 29.07 -17.62 -65.23
CA TRP A 410 29.01 -18.78 -64.32
C TRP A 410 29.03 -18.58 -62.80
#